data_AF-A0A7S1AS73-F1
#
_entry.id   AF-A0A7S1AS73-F1
#
_cell.length_a   1.000
_cell.length_b   1.000
_cell.length_c   1.000
_cell.angle_alpha   90.00
_cell.angle_beta   90.00
_cell.angle_gamma   90.00
#
_symmetry.space_group_name_H-M   'P 1'
#
loop_
_entity.id
_entity.type
_entity.pdbx_description
1 polymer ?
#
loop_
_entity_poly.entity_id
_entity_poly.type
_entity_poly.pdbx_seq_one_letter_code
_entity_poly.pdbx_strand_id
1 'polypeptide(L)'
;RWRLERVDSEVTALEEALHQSQATLLAEARRAGAAEYLLRERTATLEAVAQRASSREAALRRRPLRLRSNSSSSTSVGSEDTQSEKKDSFQDRSKLLNKLSEKEREATELRLKDATLRATVASSAKEAEELRAELLQQQSDQTDLRLELESTVTERDTLVENAATQHGVFQAEVSSMKGRVEGLLDELSKARDALESRTSEVCRLQQEKSKLENAQKELDEAQVLLSAKDDEANRLGEDKRALEVSFRSYKESLGAGDSQQLGRIADLQVMVDRLSRQMDLQEKELGTQQGNSSELLTQNRSLTEQLRCVEHQRTELHNTLQELRGNIRVYCRVRPVQRGSDCALDLSEQDKMSLTTGFESHAFSFDK
;
A
#
# COMPACT_ATOMS: atom_id res chain seq x y z
N ARG A 1 4.64 7.17 20.00
CA ARG A 1 5.44 6.16 20.74
C ARG A 1 4.57 5.32 21.66
N TRP A 2 3.85 5.89 22.63
CA TRP A 2 2.98 5.15 23.57
C TRP A 2 1.88 4.25 22.99
N ARG A 3 1.48 4.40 21.72
CA ARG A 3 0.48 3.50 21.09
C ARG A 3 1.08 2.25 20.47
N LEU A 4 2.35 2.24 20.07
CA LEU A 4 2.96 1.04 19.49
C LEU A 4 3.32 0.02 20.58
N GLU A 5 3.87 0.48 21.71
CA GLU A 5 4.22 -0.39 22.84
C GLU A 5 3.01 -1.15 23.41
N ARG A 6 1.81 -0.58 23.29
CA ARG A 6 0.57 -1.23 23.75
C ARG A 6 0.15 -2.37 22.83
N VAL A 7 0.28 -2.18 21.51
CA VAL A 7 -0.04 -3.21 20.52
C VAL A 7 0.93 -4.38 20.64
N ASP A 8 2.22 -4.11 20.82
CA ASP A 8 3.21 -5.16 21.00
C ASP A 8 2.95 -5.99 22.27
N SER A 9 2.47 -5.36 23.36
CA SER A 9 2.09 -6.06 24.59
C SER A 9 0.83 -6.93 24.46
N GLU A 10 -0.11 -6.53 23.60
CA GLU A 10 -1.33 -7.29 23.34
C GLU A 10 -1.04 -8.49 22.42
N VAL A 11 -0.12 -8.32 21.46
CA VAL A 11 0.33 -9.40 20.58
C VAL A 11 1.08 -10.48 21.37
N THR A 12 2.01 -10.10 22.24
CA THR A 12 2.74 -11.10 23.06
C THR A 12 1.82 -11.83 24.03
N ALA A 13 0.84 -11.14 24.63
CA ALA A 13 -0.16 -11.78 25.49
C ALA A 13 -1.05 -12.77 24.72
N LEU A 14 -1.41 -12.46 23.47
CA LEU A 14 -2.17 -13.37 22.60
C LEU A 14 -1.33 -14.59 22.18
N GLU A 15 -0.04 -14.42 21.89
CA GLU A 15 0.88 -15.52 21.58
C GLU A 15 1.07 -16.46 22.78
N GLU A 16 1.25 -15.92 23.99
CA GLU A 16 1.32 -16.72 25.22
C GLU A 16 0.02 -17.49 25.49
N ALA A 17 -1.14 -16.84 25.31
CA ALA A 17 -2.44 -17.49 25.48
C ALA A 17 -2.65 -18.63 24.45
N LEU A 18 -2.21 -18.43 23.19
CA LEU A 18 -2.26 -19.46 22.15
C LEU A 18 -1.38 -20.66 22.51
N HIS A 19 -0.16 -20.41 23.00
CA HIS A 19 0.74 -21.49 23.44
C HIS A 19 0.20 -22.26 24.65
N GLN A 20 -0.39 -21.56 25.63
CA GLN A 20 -1.04 -22.22 26.77
C GLN A 20 -2.22 -23.09 26.32
N SER A 21 -3.06 -22.59 25.41
CA SER A 21 -4.18 -23.34 24.84
C SER A 21 -3.73 -24.60 24.10
N GLN A 22 -2.70 -24.50 23.26
CA GLN A 22 -2.10 -25.64 22.57
C GLN A 22 -1.53 -26.68 23.55
N ALA A 23 -0.85 -26.23 24.61
CA ALA A 23 -0.32 -27.12 25.64
C ALA A 23 -1.44 -27.87 26.38
N THR A 24 -2.56 -27.20 26.71
CA THR A 24 -3.72 -27.84 27.34
C THR A 24 -4.39 -28.87 26.43
N LEU A 25 -4.55 -28.56 25.14
CA LEU A 25 -5.13 -29.50 24.17
C LEU A 25 -4.27 -30.76 24.00
N LEU A 26 -2.94 -30.62 23.96
CA LEU A 26 -2.03 -31.78 23.91
C LEU A 26 -2.11 -32.63 25.18
N ALA A 27 -2.24 -32.01 26.35
CA ALA A 27 -2.42 -32.72 27.62
C ALA A 27 -3.77 -33.46 27.69
N GLU A 28 -4.84 -32.89 27.14
CA GLU A 28 -6.14 -33.55 27.03
C GLU A 28 -6.13 -34.69 26.02
N ALA A 29 -5.52 -34.51 24.85
CA ALA A 29 -5.35 -35.59 23.86
C ALA A 29 -4.59 -36.79 24.45
N ARG A 30 -3.56 -36.55 25.25
CA ARG A 30 -2.84 -37.62 25.99
C ARG A 30 -3.73 -38.32 27.02
N ARG A 31 -4.55 -37.57 27.76
CA ARG A 31 -5.53 -38.14 28.71
C ARG A 31 -6.61 -38.97 28.00
N ALA A 32 -7.11 -38.51 26.87
CA ALA A 32 -8.08 -39.23 26.05
C ALA A 32 -7.48 -40.53 25.48
N GLY A 33 -6.26 -40.49 24.96
CA GLY A 33 -5.56 -41.69 24.49
C GLY A 33 -5.32 -42.73 25.60
N ALA A 34 -4.98 -42.28 26.81
CA ALA A 34 -4.87 -43.16 27.98
C ALA A 34 -6.22 -43.78 28.38
N ALA A 35 -7.32 -43.01 28.30
CA ALA A 35 -8.66 -43.51 28.57
C ALA A 35 -9.12 -44.55 27.53
N GLU A 36 -8.84 -44.33 26.24
CA GLU A 36 -9.12 -45.31 25.18
C GLU A 36 -8.34 -46.62 25.39
N TYR A 37 -7.07 -46.52 25.81
CA TYR A 37 -6.25 -47.70 26.13
C TYR A 37 -6.87 -48.53 27.26
N LEU A 38 -7.28 -47.89 28.36
CA LEU A 38 -7.94 -48.56 29.49
C LEU A 38 -9.30 -49.17 29.10
N LEU A 39 -10.06 -48.52 28.22
CA LEU A 39 -11.31 -49.08 27.70
C LEU A 39 -11.06 -50.34 26.87
N ARG A 40 -10.03 -50.34 26.00
CA ARG A 40 -9.65 -51.52 25.21
C ARG A 40 -9.20 -52.68 26.08
N GLU A 41 -8.42 -52.40 27.13
CA GLU A 41 -8.01 -53.41 28.10
C GLU A 41 -9.23 -54.01 28.84
N ARG A 42 -10.17 -53.15 29.26
CA ARG A 42 -11.40 -53.60 29.92
C ARG A 42 -12.30 -54.42 28.99
N THR A 43 -12.45 -54.05 27.72
CA THR A 43 -13.21 -54.86 26.76
C THR A 43 -12.57 -56.22 26.52
N ALA A 44 -11.24 -56.27 26.39
CA ALA A 44 -10.51 -57.53 26.22
C ALA A 44 -10.67 -58.47 27.44
N THR A 45 -10.66 -57.91 28.66
CA THR A 45 -10.91 -58.71 29.87
C THR A 45 -12.35 -59.25 29.94
N LEU A 46 -13.35 -58.46 29.53
CA LEU A 46 -14.75 -58.90 29.48
C LEU A 46 -14.96 -60.02 28.44
N GLU A 47 -14.34 -59.91 27.27
CA GLU A 47 -14.37 -60.97 26.25
C GLU A 47 -13.73 -62.27 26.76
N ALA A 48 -12.61 -62.20 27.47
CA ALA A 48 -11.97 -63.38 28.08
C ALA A 48 -12.84 -64.04 29.16
N VAL A 49 -13.60 -63.25 29.93
CA VAL A 49 -14.56 -63.77 30.92
C VAL A 49 -15.76 -64.43 30.23
N ALA A 50 -16.28 -63.83 29.16
CA ALA A 50 -17.39 -64.38 28.38
C ALA A 50 -17.01 -65.74 27.74
N GLN A 51 -15.79 -65.86 27.20
CA GLN A 51 -15.30 -67.14 26.64
C GLN A 51 -15.17 -68.23 27.71
N ARG A 52 -14.81 -67.88 28.96
CA ARG A 52 -14.77 -68.83 30.08
C ARG A 52 -16.17 -69.25 30.54
N ALA A 53 -17.16 -68.37 30.47
CA ALA A 53 -18.55 -68.67 30.81
C ALA A 53 -19.18 -69.64 29.80
N SER A 54 -19.00 -69.39 28.50
CA SER A 54 -19.52 -70.25 27.42
C SER A 54 -18.90 -71.66 27.42
N SER A 55 -17.66 -71.79 27.90
CA SER A 55 -16.99 -73.09 28.04
C SER A 55 -17.52 -73.94 29.20
N ARG A 56 -18.14 -73.30 30.21
CA ARG A 56 -18.65 -73.96 31.42
C ARG A 56 -20.10 -74.44 31.27
N GLU A 57 -20.84 -73.87 30.33
CA GLU A 57 -22.27 -74.19 30.08
C GLU A 57 -22.48 -75.40 29.15
N ALA A 58 -21.44 -75.86 28.45
CA ALA A 58 -21.52 -76.98 27.51
C ALA A 58 -21.37 -78.39 28.15
N ALA A 59 -21.17 -78.50 29.47
CA ALA A 59 -20.79 -79.76 30.13
C ALA A 59 -21.90 -80.48 30.94
N LEU A 60 -23.16 -80.01 30.91
CA LEU A 60 -24.16 -80.45 31.89
C LEU A 60 -25.54 -80.84 31.33
N ARG A 61 -25.62 -81.58 30.22
CA ARG A 61 -26.88 -82.29 29.87
C ARG A 61 -26.62 -83.58 29.10
N ARG A 62 -26.83 -84.73 29.77
CA ARG A 62 -27.56 -85.92 29.29
C ARG A 62 -27.31 -87.15 30.18
N ARG A 63 -28.32 -87.55 30.95
CA ARG A 63 -28.56 -88.94 31.37
C ARG A 63 -30.06 -89.13 31.65
N PRO A 64 -30.73 -90.10 31.01
CA PRO A 64 -31.95 -90.67 31.53
C PRO A 64 -31.70 -92.07 32.10
N LEU A 65 -32.12 -92.28 33.34
CA LEU A 65 -32.22 -93.57 34.02
C LEU A 65 -33.58 -94.21 33.69
N ARG A 66 -33.60 -95.46 33.21
CA ARG A 66 -34.78 -96.34 33.19
C ARG A 66 -34.48 -97.62 33.98
N LEU A 67 -35.16 -97.81 35.11
CA LEU A 67 -35.30 -99.07 35.86
C LEU A 67 -36.51 -99.82 35.25
N ARG A 68 -36.46 -101.12 34.86
CA ARG A 68 -36.45 -102.38 35.65
C ARG A 68 -37.61 -102.39 36.69
N SER A 69 -38.54 -103.35 36.75
CA SER A 69 -38.45 -104.84 36.84
C SER A 69 -39.85 -105.45 36.60
N ASN A 70 -40.02 -106.66 36.02
CA ASN A 70 -40.18 -108.00 36.65
C ASN A 70 -41.15 -107.99 37.86
N SER A 71 -42.12 -108.90 38.05
CA SER A 71 -42.06 -110.37 38.22
C SER A 71 -43.52 -110.88 38.36
N SER A 72 -43.95 -112.05 37.82
CA SER A 72 -43.95 -113.39 38.48
C SER A 72 -44.90 -113.46 39.70
N SER A 73 -45.64 -114.50 40.05
CA SER A 73 -45.75 -115.91 39.66
C SER A 73 -46.65 -116.63 40.69
N SER A 74 -47.24 -117.75 40.29
CA SER A 74 -47.53 -118.96 41.10
C SER A 74 -48.57 -118.84 42.23
N THR A 75 -49.23 -119.87 42.77
CA THR A 75 -48.97 -121.32 42.96
C THR A 75 -50.29 -121.88 43.52
N SER A 76 -50.90 -122.97 43.01
CA SER A 76 -50.63 -124.40 43.26
C SER A 76 -51.60 -125.07 44.25
N VAL A 77 -51.67 -126.41 44.12
CA VAL A 77 -52.21 -127.46 45.03
C VAL A 77 -53.72 -127.71 44.84
N GLY A 78 -54.20 -128.86 44.32
CA GLY A 78 -53.91 -130.27 44.70
C GLY A 78 -54.85 -130.64 45.87
N SER A 79 -55.52 -131.78 46.02
CA SER A 79 -55.43 -133.16 45.51
C SER A 79 -56.63 -133.94 46.11
N GLU A 80 -57.28 -134.82 45.36
CA GLU A 80 -57.36 -136.29 45.53
C GLU A 80 -58.25 -136.89 46.65
N ASP A 81 -59.23 -137.68 46.20
CA ASP A 81 -59.55 -139.08 46.52
C ASP A 81 -59.46 -139.68 47.94
N THR A 82 -60.52 -140.43 48.28
CA THR A 82 -60.58 -141.86 48.71
C THR A 82 -61.77 -142.06 49.68
N GLN A 83 -62.80 -142.87 49.40
CA GLN A 83 -62.93 -144.34 49.32
C GLN A 83 -62.77 -145.12 50.65
N SER A 84 -63.87 -145.80 51.02
CA SER A 84 -63.99 -146.99 51.89
C SER A 84 -63.93 -146.85 53.42
N GLU A 85 -65.13 -146.78 54.02
CA GLU A 85 -65.43 -147.11 55.41
C GLU A 85 -65.98 -148.55 55.51
N LYS A 86 -65.63 -149.28 56.59
CA LYS A 86 -66.55 -150.09 57.42
C LYS A 86 -65.78 -150.85 58.51
N LYS A 87 -66.36 -150.87 59.72
CA LYS A 87 -65.93 -151.51 60.99
C LYS A 87 -64.92 -150.65 61.77
N ASP A 88 -65.18 -150.10 62.95
CA ASP A 88 -65.99 -150.57 64.07
C ASP A 88 -66.54 -149.40 64.90
N SER A 89 -67.86 -149.29 64.91
CA SER A 89 -68.71 -148.20 65.41
C SER A 89 -68.78 -148.08 66.94
N PHE A 90 -67.62 -148.06 67.59
CA PHE A 90 -67.51 -147.73 69.02
C PHE A 90 -66.24 -146.91 69.36
N GLN A 91 -65.25 -146.84 68.45
CA GLN A 91 -64.17 -145.82 68.49
C GLN A 91 -64.61 -144.47 67.89
N ASP A 92 -65.68 -144.44 67.10
CA ASP A 92 -66.12 -143.24 66.37
C ASP A 92 -66.68 -142.15 67.28
N ARG A 93 -67.20 -142.46 68.47
CA ARG A 93 -67.71 -141.44 69.39
C ARG A 93 -66.60 -140.63 70.08
N SER A 94 -65.47 -141.28 70.38
CA SER A 94 -64.29 -140.61 70.96
C SER A 94 -63.47 -139.90 69.87
N LYS A 95 -63.36 -140.50 68.67
CA LYS A 95 -62.81 -139.82 67.49
C LYS A 95 -63.68 -138.64 67.04
N LEU A 96 -65.01 -138.71 67.17
CA LEU A 96 -65.90 -137.59 66.88
C LEU A 96 -65.77 -136.47 67.91
N LEU A 97 -65.60 -136.76 69.21
CA LEU A 97 -65.33 -135.73 70.22
C LEU A 97 -63.96 -135.07 70.05
N ASN A 98 -62.92 -135.85 69.72
CA ASN A 98 -61.61 -135.29 69.38
C ASN A 98 -61.65 -134.52 68.05
N LYS A 99 -62.38 -134.99 67.05
CA LYS A 99 -62.64 -134.24 65.81
C LYS A 99 -63.49 -133.00 66.06
N LEU A 100 -64.42 -133.00 67.00
CA LEU A 100 -65.21 -131.81 67.37
C LEU A 100 -64.34 -130.81 68.11
N SER A 101 -63.48 -131.27 69.02
CA SER A 101 -62.46 -130.46 69.70
C SER A 101 -61.40 -129.92 68.73
N GLU A 102 -60.96 -130.72 67.75
CA GLU A 102 -60.05 -130.30 66.68
C GLU A 102 -60.76 -129.32 65.75
N LYS A 103 -62.03 -129.53 65.41
CA LYS A 103 -62.83 -128.59 64.60
C LYS A 103 -63.18 -127.33 65.36
N GLU A 104 -63.32 -127.38 66.69
CA GLU A 104 -63.46 -126.21 67.55
C GLU A 104 -62.12 -125.46 67.66
N ARG A 105 -61.00 -126.17 67.82
CA ARG A 105 -59.66 -125.56 67.75
C ARG A 105 -59.42 -124.93 66.38
N GLU A 106 -59.68 -125.64 65.29
CA GLU A 106 -59.61 -125.12 63.93
C GLU A 106 -60.58 -123.97 63.73
N ALA A 107 -61.80 -123.99 64.28
CA ALA A 107 -62.74 -122.88 64.19
C ALA A 107 -62.26 -121.68 65.01
N THR A 108 -61.67 -121.88 66.18
CA THR A 108 -61.05 -120.79 66.96
C THR A 108 -59.80 -120.25 66.28
N GLU A 109 -59.00 -121.11 65.65
CA GLU A 109 -57.80 -120.75 64.90
C GLU A 109 -58.18 -120.02 63.61
N LEU A 110 -59.25 -120.45 62.93
CA LEU A 110 -59.82 -119.76 61.77
C LEU A 110 -60.46 -118.43 62.18
N ARG A 111 -61.11 -118.33 63.33
CA ARG A 111 -61.58 -117.05 63.87
C ARG A 111 -60.43 -116.13 64.25
N LEU A 112 -59.34 -116.68 64.79
CA LEU A 112 -58.15 -115.90 65.11
C LEU A 112 -57.42 -115.46 63.83
N LYS A 113 -57.33 -116.33 62.82
CA LYS A 113 -56.83 -116.02 61.47
C LYS A 113 -57.71 -115.02 60.74
N ASP A 114 -59.03 -115.12 60.84
CA ASP A 114 -59.96 -114.14 60.27
C ASP A 114 -59.87 -112.80 61.01
N ALA A 115 -59.72 -112.82 62.34
CA ALA A 115 -59.49 -111.60 63.13
C ALA A 115 -58.14 -110.94 62.80
N THR A 116 -57.05 -111.72 62.65
CA THR A 116 -55.76 -111.18 62.23
C THR A 116 -55.80 -110.71 60.79
N LEU A 117 -56.43 -111.44 59.87
CA LEU A 117 -56.62 -111.01 58.49
C LEU A 117 -57.44 -109.71 58.42
N ARG A 118 -58.55 -109.61 59.15
CA ARG A 118 -59.32 -108.36 59.26
C ARG A 118 -58.52 -107.23 59.87
N ALA A 119 -57.68 -107.50 60.87
CA ALA A 119 -56.77 -106.49 61.43
C ALA A 119 -55.70 -106.05 60.41
N THR A 120 -55.14 -106.97 59.64
CA THR A 120 -54.18 -106.65 58.56
C THR A 120 -54.84 -105.93 57.38
N VAL A 121 -56.10 -106.28 57.05
CA VAL A 121 -56.89 -105.58 56.04
C VAL A 121 -57.28 -104.19 56.53
N ALA A 122 -57.61 -104.04 57.81
CA ALA A 122 -57.88 -102.73 58.41
C ALA A 122 -56.60 -101.86 58.50
N SER A 123 -55.44 -102.43 58.85
CA SER A 123 -54.18 -101.70 58.89
C SER A 123 -53.72 -101.29 57.48
N SER A 124 -53.81 -102.20 56.51
CA SER A 124 -53.51 -101.88 55.10
C SER A 124 -54.52 -100.93 54.46
N ALA A 125 -55.80 -100.99 54.86
CA ALA A 125 -56.79 -100.00 54.45
C ALA A 125 -56.46 -98.62 55.04
N LYS A 126 -56.04 -98.56 56.31
CA LYS A 126 -55.59 -97.31 56.95
C LYS A 126 -54.33 -96.76 56.28
N GLU A 127 -53.34 -97.59 56.01
CA GLU A 127 -52.13 -97.21 55.26
C GLU A 127 -52.49 -96.73 53.84
N ALA A 128 -53.45 -97.37 53.18
CA ALA A 128 -53.93 -96.93 51.86
C ALA A 128 -54.69 -95.59 51.93
N GLU A 129 -55.44 -95.33 53.00
CA GLU A 129 -56.08 -94.04 53.24
C GLU A 129 -55.06 -92.94 53.55
N GLU A 130 -54.04 -93.23 54.36
CA GLU A 130 -52.92 -92.32 54.65
C GLU A 130 -52.14 -91.99 53.36
N LEU A 131 -51.80 -92.99 52.53
CA LEU A 131 -51.15 -92.79 51.24
C LEU A 131 -52.03 -92.01 50.25
N ARG A 132 -53.35 -92.22 50.26
CA ARG A 132 -54.28 -91.41 49.45
C ARG A 132 -54.33 -89.96 49.92
N ALA A 133 -54.33 -89.73 51.23
CA ALA A 133 -54.29 -88.39 51.80
C ALA A 133 -52.96 -87.68 51.46
N GLU A 134 -51.83 -88.37 51.57
CA GLU A 134 -50.51 -87.85 51.15
C GLU A 134 -50.47 -87.55 49.66
N LEU A 135 -51.04 -88.42 48.81
CA LEU A 135 -51.08 -88.20 47.36
C LEU A 135 -51.97 -87.00 47.00
N LEU A 136 -53.10 -86.81 47.69
CA LEU A 136 -53.96 -85.63 47.52
C LEU A 136 -53.25 -84.36 47.99
N GLN A 137 -52.53 -84.41 49.12
CA GLN A 137 -51.74 -83.28 49.59
C GLN A 137 -50.63 -82.93 48.59
N GLN A 138 -49.89 -83.92 48.09
CA GLN A 138 -48.87 -83.72 47.06
C GLN A 138 -49.46 -83.15 45.77
N GLN A 139 -50.66 -83.56 45.38
CA GLN A 139 -51.35 -82.99 44.22
C GLN A 139 -51.73 -81.53 44.46
N SER A 140 -52.20 -81.18 45.67
CA SER A 140 -52.49 -79.79 46.07
C SER A 140 -51.21 -78.93 46.04
N ASP A 141 -50.14 -79.40 46.66
CA ASP A 141 -48.86 -78.69 46.70
C ASP A 141 -48.28 -78.51 45.28
N GLN A 142 -48.45 -79.52 44.40
CA GLN A 142 -48.06 -79.41 43.00
C GLN A 142 -48.91 -78.40 42.23
N THR A 143 -50.21 -78.29 42.52
CA THR A 143 -51.05 -77.26 41.90
C THR A 143 -50.67 -75.87 42.38
N ASP A 144 -50.39 -75.70 43.67
CA ASP A 144 -49.99 -74.41 44.24
C ASP A 144 -48.64 -73.96 43.67
N LEU A 145 -47.65 -74.87 43.61
CA LEU A 145 -46.35 -74.59 43.01
C LEU A 145 -46.47 -74.25 41.51
N ARG A 146 -47.40 -74.89 40.79
CA ARG A 146 -47.67 -74.55 39.38
C ARG A 146 -48.26 -73.16 39.23
N LEU A 147 -49.19 -72.77 40.09
CA LEU A 147 -49.78 -71.43 40.08
C LEU A 147 -48.75 -70.36 40.45
N GLU A 148 -47.87 -70.63 41.42
CA GLU A 148 -46.77 -69.73 41.77
C GLU A 148 -45.75 -69.61 40.62
N LEU A 149 -45.42 -70.72 39.97
CA LEU A 149 -44.56 -70.70 38.78
C LEU A 149 -45.20 -69.92 37.64
N GLU A 150 -46.51 -70.08 37.41
CA GLU A 150 -47.23 -69.32 36.39
C GLU A 150 -47.25 -67.82 36.73
N SER A 151 -47.51 -67.45 37.99
CA SER A 151 -47.44 -66.06 38.46
C SER A 151 -46.06 -65.45 38.24
N THR A 152 -44.99 -66.13 38.67
CA THR A 152 -43.62 -65.64 38.50
C THR A 152 -43.18 -65.56 37.04
N VAL A 153 -43.68 -66.46 36.18
CA VAL A 153 -43.47 -66.36 34.72
C VAL A 153 -44.17 -65.13 34.15
N THR A 154 -45.42 -64.87 34.53
CA THR A 154 -46.12 -63.65 34.09
C THR A 154 -45.45 -62.38 34.58
N GLU A 155 -45.00 -62.33 35.84
CA GLU A 155 -44.24 -61.20 36.38
C GLU A 155 -42.92 -60.99 35.61
N ARG A 156 -42.17 -62.06 35.36
CA ARG A 156 -40.95 -62.01 34.55
C ARG A 156 -41.26 -61.46 33.15
N ASP A 157 -42.31 -61.95 32.50
CA ASP A 157 -42.65 -61.55 31.14
C ASP A 157 -43.06 -60.06 31.10
N THR A 158 -43.82 -59.57 32.08
CA THR A 158 -44.13 -58.14 32.21
C THR A 158 -42.88 -57.29 32.46
N LEU A 159 -41.93 -57.75 33.28
CA LEU A 159 -40.67 -57.05 33.52
C LEU A 159 -39.80 -57.02 32.26
N VAL A 160 -39.76 -58.10 31.48
CA VAL A 160 -39.05 -58.17 30.20
C VAL A 160 -39.67 -57.21 29.18
N GLU A 161 -41.00 -57.16 29.09
CA GLU A 161 -41.72 -56.23 28.21
C GLU A 161 -41.48 -54.77 28.63
N ASN A 162 -41.53 -54.48 29.93
CA ASN A 162 -41.21 -53.15 30.47
C ASN A 162 -39.75 -52.75 30.19
N ALA A 163 -38.80 -53.67 30.34
CA ALA A 163 -37.39 -53.41 30.01
C ALA A 163 -37.19 -53.19 28.50
N ALA A 164 -37.89 -53.95 27.65
CA ALA A 164 -37.83 -53.81 26.20
C ALA A 164 -38.40 -52.46 25.73
N THR A 165 -39.53 -52.02 26.30
CA THR A 165 -40.13 -50.72 25.99
C THR A 165 -39.23 -49.56 26.45
N GLN A 166 -38.67 -49.63 27.66
CA GLN A 166 -37.70 -48.65 28.15
C GLN A 166 -36.44 -48.59 27.27
N HIS A 167 -35.92 -49.75 26.85
CA HIS A 167 -34.78 -49.81 25.94
C HIS A 167 -35.10 -49.15 24.60
N GLY A 168 -36.30 -49.38 24.05
CA GLY A 168 -36.77 -48.73 22.82
C GLY A 168 -36.85 -47.21 22.95
N VAL A 169 -37.35 -46.70 24.09
CA VAL A 169 -37.40 -45.26 24.38
C VAL A 169 -35.99 -44.67 24.44
N PHE A 170 -35.06 -45.26 25.21
CA PHE A 170 -33.69 -44.77 25.29
C PHE A 170 -32.96 -44.85 23.94
N GLN A 171 -33.21 -45.89 23.14
CA GLN A 171 -32.64 -46.00 21.80
C GLN A 171 -33.15 -44.91 20.87
N ALA A 172 -34.44 -44.55 20.95
CA ALA A 172 -35.01 -43.44 20.21
C ALA A 172 -34.43 -42.08 20.65
N GLU A 173 -34.27 -41.86 21.96
CA GLU A 173 -33.63 -40.64 22.51
C GLU A 173 -32.17 -40.51 22.06
N VAL A 174 -31.39 -41.59 22.13
CA VAL A 174 -30.00 -41.62 21.64
C VAL A 174 -29.94 -41.32 20.15
N SER A 175 -30.87 -41.86 19.36
CA SER A 175 -30.93 -41.59 17.91
C SER A 175 -31.29 -40.13 17.62
N SER A 176 -32.22 -39.56 18.39
CA SER A 176 -32.58 -38.13 18.32
C SER A 176 -31.40 -37.23 18.70
N MET A 177 -30.69 -37.55 19.79
CA MET A 177 -29.51 -36.80 20.22
C MET A 177 -28.37 -36.88 19.20
N LYS A 178 -28.13 -38.06 18.60
CA LYS A 178 -27.15 -38.21 17.51
C LYS A 178 -27.48 -37.33 16.31
N GLY A 179 -28.73 -37.33 15.86
CA GLY A 179 -29.18 -36.46 14.76
C GLY A 179 -29.02 -34.97 15.09
N ARG A 180 -29.26 -34.56 16.35
CA ARG A 180 -29.00 -33.19 16.79
C ARG A 180 -27.51 -32.83 16.79
N VAL A 181 -26.64 -33.74 17.22
CA VAL A 181 -25.19 -33.53 17.20
C VAL A 181 -24.68 -33.42 15.78
N GLU A 182 -25.13 -34.30 14.88
CA GLU A 182 -24.80 -34.23 13.45
C GLU A 182 -25.25 -32.90 12.82
N GLY A 183 -26.48 -32.45 13.10
CA GLY A 183 -26.97 -31.16 12.64
C GLY A 183 -26.14 -29.97 13.14
N LEU A 184 -25.73 -29.98 14.42
CA LEU A 184 -24.86 -28.94 14.98
C LEU A 184 -23.44 -28.96 14.38
N LEU A 185 -22.90 -30.14 14.06
CA LEU A 185 -21.61 -30.26 13.38
C LEU A 185 -21.65 -29.70 11.95
N ASP A 186 -22.74 -29.95 11.21
CA ASP A 186 -22.96 -29.37 9.89
C ASP A 186 -23.09 -27.84 9.95
N GLU A 187 -23.81 -27.31 10.93
CA GLU A 187 -23.92 -25.87 11.16
C GLU A 187 -22.57 -25.24 11.51
N LEU A 188 -21.78 -25.89 12.37
CA LEU A 188 -20.44 -25.45 12.74
C LEU A 188 -19.51 -25.44 11.50
N SER A 189 -19.58 -26.49 10.66
CA SER A 189 -18.82 -26.54 9.40
C SER A 189 -19.19 -25.39 8.47
N LYS A 190 -20.48 -25.14 8.25
CA LYS A 190 -20.96 -24.02 7.41
C LYS A 190 -20.53 -22.67 7.97
N ALA A 191 -20.57 -22.49 9.29
CA ALA A 191 -20.12 -21.26 9.94
C ALA A 191 -18.61 -21.06 9.78
N ARG A 192 -17.82 -22.13 9.85
CA ARG A 192 -16.37 -22.10 9.61
C ARG A 192 -16.05 -21.69 8.18
N ASP A 193 -16.69 -22.29 7.19
CA ASP A 193 -16.47 -21.97 5.77
C ASP A 193 -16.86 -20.51 5.47
N ALA A 194 -17.97 -20.03 6.06
CA ALA A 194 -18.38 -18.64 5.94
C ALA A 194 -17.40 -17.67 6.61
N LEU A 195 -16.82 -18.04 7.76
CA LEU A 195 -15.80 -17.25 8.45
C LEU A 195 -14.50 -17.20 7.63
N GLU A 196 -14.09 -18.31 7.03
CA GLU A 196 -12.91 -18.38 6.16
C GLU A 196 -13.09 -17.51 4.90
N SER A 197 -14.26 -17.56 4.27
CA SER A 197 -14.61 -16.68 3.14
C SER A 197 -14.62 -15.20 3.53
N ARG A 198 -15.13 -14.84 4.71
CA ARG A 198 -15.07 -13.45 5.19
C ARG A 198 -13.64 -13.01 5.51
N THR A 199 -12.83 -13.91 6.06
CA THR A 199 -11.44 -13.61 6.40
C THR A 199 -10.61 -13.34 5.14
N SER A 200 -10.79 -14.13 4.08
CA SER A 200 -10.12 -13.89 2.80
C SER A 200 -10.56 -12.56 2.14
N GLU A 201 -11.84 -12.20 2.24
CA GLU A 201 -12.34 -10.91 1.77
C GLU A 201 -11.76 -9.73 2.56
N VAL A 202 -11.64 -9.84 3.89
CA VAL A 202 -11.00 -8.81 4.72
C VAL A 202 -9.53 -8.63 4.33
N CYS A 203 -8.78 -9.71 4.09
CA CYS A 203 -7.41 -9.63 3.61
C CYS A 203 -7.31 -8.92 2.24
N ARG A 204 -8.25 -9.21 1.32
CA ARG A 204 -8.34 -8.54 0.00
C ARG A 204 -8.58 -7.04 0.17
N LEU A 205 -9.56 -6.65 0.99
CA LEU A 205 -9.87 -5.24 1.24
C LEU A 205 -8.72 -4.51 1.94
N GLN A 206 -7.99 -5.17 2.85
CA GLN A 206 -6.78 -4.60 3.46
C GLN A 206 -5.67 -4.35 2.42
N GLN A 207 -5.50 -5.27 1.47
CA GLN A 207 -4.55 -5.08 0.36
C GLN A 207 -4.97 -3.93 -0.57
N GLU A 208 -6.27 -3.78 -0.86
CA GLU A 208 -6.77 -2.65 -1.65
C GLU A 208 -6.61 -1.33 -0.90
N LYS A 209 -6.87 -1.32 0.40
CA LYS A 209 -6.65 -0.14 1.26
C LYS A 209 -5.19 0.31 1.24
N SER A 210 -4.22 -0.61 1.37
CA SER A 210 -2.80 -0.23 1.34
C SER A 210 -2.35 0.29 -0.04
N LYS A 211 -2.92 -0.23 -1.13
CA LYS A 211 -2.71 0.32 -2.48
C LYS A 211 -3.26 1.74 -2.61
N LEU A 212 -4.47 2.00 -2.09
CA LEU A 212 -5.07 3.34 -2.08
C LEU A 212 -4.27 4.33 -1.22
N GLU A 213 -3.79 3.91 -0.06
CA GLU A 213 -2.92 4.75 0.80
C GLU A 213 -1.60 5.11 0.11
N ASN A 214 -1.02 4.20 -0.66
CA ASN A 214 0.19 4.49 -1.44
C ASN A 214 -0.10 5.44 -2.60
N ALA A 215 -1.18 5.22 -3.35
CA ALA A 215 -1.60 6.12 -4.42
C ALA A 215 -1.92 7.54 -3.90
N GLN A 216 -2.50 7.65 -2.70
CA GLN A 216 -2.73 8.94 -2.05
C GLN A 216 -1.42 9.66 -1.71
N LYS A 217 -0.41 8.94 -1.19
CA LYS A 217 0.91 9.52 -0.93
C LYS A 217 1.57 10.01 -2.22
N GLU A 218 1.52 9.22 -3.28
CA GLU A 218 2.05 9.62 -4.61
C GLU A 218 1.33 10.87 -5.16
N LEU A 219 0.01 10.96 -4.96
CA LEU A 219 -0.77 12.14 -5.33
C LEU A 219 -0.36 13.38 -4.52
N ASP A 220 -0.19 13.24 -3.20
CA ASP A 220 0.23 14.33 -2.33
C ASP A 220 1.65 14.82 -2.69
N GLU A 221 2.58 13.89 -2.99
CA GLU A 221 3.93 14.20 -3.47
C GLU A 221 3.89 14.95 -4.82
N ALA A 222 3.06 14.50 -5.76
CA ALA A 222 2.88 15.15 -7.05
C ALA A 222 2.28 16.56 -6.90
N GLN A 223 1.36 16.77 -5.97
CA GLN A 223 0.78 18.09 -5.68
C GLN A 223 1.83 19.06 -5.12
N VAL A 224 2.69 18.61 -4.21
CA VAL A 224 3.79 19.43 -3.67
C VAL A 224 4.77 19.81 -4.79
N LEU A 225 5.13 18.86 -5.66
CA LEU A 225 5.99 19.14 -6.81
C LEU A 225 5.36 20.14 -7.80
N LEU A 226 4.06 19.99 -8.08
CA LEU A 226 3.33 20.90 -8.95
C LEU A 226 3.33 22.33 -8.36
N SER A 227 3.00 22.48 -7.07
CA SER A 227 3.05 23.77 -6.38
C SER A 227 4.45 24.41 -6.44
N ALA A 228 5.51 23.62 -6.26
CA ALA A 228 6.88 24.12 -6.35
C ALA A 228 7.23 24.59 -7.78
N LYS A 229 6.72 23.91 -8.81
CA LYS A 229 6.90 24.30 -10.21
C LYS A 229 6.09 25.53 -10.60
N ASP A 230 4.89 25.69 -10.05
CA ASP A 230 4.09 26.90 -10.22
C ASP A 230 4.80 28.11 -9.59
N ASP A 231 5.38 27.96 -8.39
CA ASP A 231 6.18 29.02 -7.76
C ASP A 231 7.44 29.38 -8.59
N GLU A 232 8.13 28.38 -9.15
CA GLU A 232 9.27 28.60 -10.04
C GLU A 232 8.85 29.34 -11.32
N ALA A 233 7.74 28.96 -11.94
CA ALA A 233 7.20 29.62 -13.12
C ALA A 233 6.81 31.08 -12.83
N ASN A 234 6.22 31.35 -11.65
CA ASN A 234 5.88 32.70 -11.22
C ASN A 234 7.13 33.58 -11.05
N ARG A 235 8.18 33.06 -10.41
CA ARG A 235 9.48 33.77 -10.27
C ARG A 235 10.10 34.09 -11.63
N LEU A 236 10.16 33.11 -12.54
CA LEU A 236 10.66 33.34 -13.90
C LEU A 236 9.80 34.37 -14.66
N GLY A 237 8.48 34.39 -14.41
CA GLY A 237 7.57 35.39 -14.96
C GLY A 237 7.80 36.81 -14.41
N GLU A 238 8.20 36.94 -13.15
CA GLU A 238 8.64 38.20 -12.54
C GLU A 238 9.96 38.69 -13.14
N ASP A 239 10.97 37.81 -13.21
CA ASP A 239 12.28 38.11 -13.78
C ASP A 239 12.16 38.53 -15.25
N LYS A 240 11.34 37.83 -16.03
CA LYS A 240 11.04 38.21 -17.43
C LYS A 240 10.47 39.62 -17.52
N ARG A 241 9.49 39.97 -16.68
CA ARG A 241 8.89 41.31 -16.66
C ARG A 241 9.91 42.38 -16.26
N ALA A 242 10.74 42.12 -15.26
CA ALA A 242 11.81 43.02 -14.86
C ALA A 242 12.81 43.27 -16.00
N LEU A 243 13.20 42.20 -16.70
CA LEU A 243 14.10 42.29 -17.84
C LEU A 243 13.46 43.07 -19.00
N GLU A 244 12.19 42.82 -19.31
CA GLU A 244 11.45 43.58 -20.34
C GLU A 244 11.40 45.09 -20.03
N VAL A 245 11.19 45.47 -18.76
CA VAL A 245 11.23 46.89 -18.33
C VAL A 245 12.62 47.48 -18.53
N SER A 246 13.67 46.77 -18.10
CA SER A 246 15.06 47.22 -18.29
C SER A 246 15.42 47.38 -19.77
N PHE A 247 14.95 46.47 -20.62
CA PHE A 247 15.18 46.50 -22.06
C PHE A 247 14.44 47.67 -22.72
N ARG A 248 13.19 47.95 -22.30
CA ARG A 248 12.45 49.14 -22.77
C ARG A 248 13.16 50.42 -22.37
N SER A 249 13.59 50.54 -21.11
CA SER A 249 14.35 51.71 -20.63
C SER A 249 15.65 51.88 -21.41
N TYR A 250 16.38 50.80 -21.68
CA TYR A 250 17.58 50.83 -22.50
C TYR A 250 17.28 51.30 -23.93
N LYS A 251 16.23 50.76 -24.56
CA LYS A 251 15.78 51.17 -25.91
C LYS A 251 15.37 52.65 -25.97
N GLU A 252 14.66 53.15 -24.95
CA GLU A 252 14.28 54.55 -24.84
C GLU A 252 15.51 55.46 -24.67
N SER A 253 16.49 55.05 -23.86
CA SER A 253 17.74 55.80 -23.66
C SER A 253 18.58 55.88 -24.94
N LEU A 254 18.63 54.80 -25.73
CA LEU A 254 19.27 54.78 -27.05
C LEU A 254 18.56 55.72 -28.03
N GLY A 255 17.23 55.65 -28.10
CA GLY A 255 16.44 56.52 -28.98
C GLY A 255 16.56 58.02 -28.63
N ALA A 256 16.63 58.34 -27.33
CA ALA A 256 16.88 59.71 -26.88
C ALA A 256 18.31 60.19 -27.23
N GLY A 257 19.30 59.29 -27.14
CA GLY A 257 20.67 59.56 -27.59
C GLY A 257 20.74 59.90 -29.07
N ASP A 258 20.08 59.11 -29.93
CA ASP A 258 20.03 59.35 -31.37
C ASP A 258 19.37 60.69 -31.71
N SER A 259 18.28 61.04 -31.01
CA SER A 259 17.62 62.34 -31.18
C SER A 259 18.52 63.52 -30.80
N GLN A 260 19.26 63.44 -29.68
CA GLN A 260 20.23 64.48 -29.31
C GLN A 260 21.40 64.55 -30.29
N GLN A 261 21.90 63.41 -30.77
CA GLN A 261 22.97 63.37 -31.77
C GLN A 261 22.52 64.00 -33.09
N LEU A 262 21.31 63.68 -33.57
CA LEU A 262 20.72 64.31 -34.76
C LEU A 262 20.57 65.83 -34.59
N GLY A 263 20.15 66.29 -33.41
CA GLY A 263 20.10 67.72 -33.08
C GLY A 263 21.47 68.40 -33.19
N ARG A 264 22.50 67.81 -32.59
CA ARG A 264 23.88 68.33 -32.69
C ARG A 264 24.41 68.35 -34.12
N ILE A 265 24.09 67.34 -34.92
CA ILE A 265 24.47 67.27 -36.34
C ILE A 265 23.79 68.41 -37.11
N ALA A 266 22.50 68.65 -36.89
CA ALA A 266 21.78 69.76 -37.52
C ALA A 266 22.36 71.13 -37.13
N ASP A 267 22.68 71.34 -35.84
CA ASP A 267 23.31 72.58 -35.36
C ASP A 267 24.70 72.79 -35.97
N LEU A 268 25.52 71.73 -36.02
CA LEU A 268 26.83 71.75 -36.69
C LEU A 268 26.68 72.10 -38.18
N GLN A 269 25.68 71.54 -38.86
CA GLN A 269 25.43 71.82 -40.27
C GLN A 269 25.04 73.28 -40.51
N VAL A 270 24.19 73.85 -39.65
CA VAL A 270 23.85 75.29 -39.69
C VAL A 270 25.09 76.16 -39.46
N MET A 271 25.96 75.77 -38.53
CA MET A 271 27.22 76.49 -38.28
C MET A 271 28.18 76.40 -39.47
N VAL A 272 28.30 75.23 -40.11
CA VAL A 272 29.09 75.06 -41.34
C VAL A 272 28.53 75.94 -42.45
N ASP A 273 27.23 75.92 -42.71
CA ASP A 273 26.61 76.78 -43.73
C ASP A 273 26.84 78.27 -43.46
N ARG A 274 26.77 78.69 -42.19
CA ARG A 274 27.06 80.07 -41.80
C ARG A 274 28.51 80.44 -42.06
N LEU A 275 29.46 79.58 -41.68
CA LEU A 275 30.88 79.79 -41.90
C LEU A 275 31.21 79.80 -43.40
N SER A 276 30.62 78.90 -44.19
CA SER A 276 30.76 78.90 -45.65
C SER A 276 30.27 80.20 -46.27
N ARG A 277 29.09 80.70 -45.88
CA ARG A 277 28.60 82.02 -46.34
C ARG A 277 29.54 83.16 -45.93
N GLN A 278 30.11 83.12 -44.72
CA GLN A 278 31.08 84.13 -44.28
C GLN A 278 32.37 84.06 -45.10
N MET A 279 32.87 82.87 -45.42
CA MET A 279 34.02 82.68 -46.30
C MET A 279 33.73 83.21 -47.71
N ASP A 280 32.57 82.88 -48.29
CA ASP A 280 32.18 83.39 -49.63
C ASP A 280 32.12 84.93 -49.66
N LEU A 281 31.61 85.55 -48.59
CA LEU A 281 31.56 87.01 -48.47
C LEU A 281 32.96 87.62 -48.34
N GLN A 282 33.83 87.02 -47.52
CA GLN A 282 35.22 87.46 -47.38
C GLN A 282 36.03 87.28 -48.66
N GLU A 283 35.82 86.19 -49.38
CA GLU A 283 36.47 85.94 -50.67
C GLU A 283 36.04 86.96 -51.72
N LYS A 284 34.73 87.28 -51.79
CA LYS A 284 34.23 88.37 -52.65
C LYS A 284 34.82 89.72 -52.28
N GLU A 285 34.85 90.06 -50.99
CA GLU A 285 35.45 91.31 -50.51
C GLU A 285 36.94 91.40 -50.89
N LEU A 286 37.72 90.34 -50.62
CA LEU A 286 39.12 90.26 -51.04
C LEU A 286 39.29 90.41 -52.54
N GLY A 287 38.42 89.79 -53.34
CA GLY A 287 38.39 89.95 -54.79
C GLY A 287 38.16 91.40 -55.23
N THR A 288 37.21 92.11 -54.61
CA THR A 288 36.97 93.53 -54.89
C THR A 288 38.15 94.40 -54.48
N GLN A 289 38.78 94.14 -53.32
CA GLN A 289 39.95 94.89 -52.88
C GLN A 289 41.17 94.64 -53.78
N GLN A 290 41.38 93.41 -54.25
CA GLN A 290 42.41 93.10 -55.24
C GLN A 290 42.14 93.81 -56.58
N GLY A 291 40.89 93.84 -57.04
CA GLY A 291 40.48 94.58 -58.24
C GLY A 291 40.80 96.08 -58.11
N ASN A 292 40.32 96.72 -57.03
CA ASN A 292 40.58 98.13 -56.74
C ASN A 292 42.08 98.43 -56.63
N SER A 293 42.84 97.57 -55.96
CA SER A 293 44.31 97.73 -55.84
C SER A 293 44.99 97.66 -57.21
N SER A 294 44.58 96.75 -58.08
CA SER A 294 45.08 96.64 -59.46
C SER A 294 44.73 97.87 -60.30
N GLU A 295 43.50 98.38 -60.19
CA GLU A 295 43.07 99.62 -60.84
C GLU A 295 43.87 100.83 -60.35
N LEU A 296 44.05 100.98 -59.03
CA LEU A 296 44.87 102.05 -58.46
C LEU A 296 46.33 101.95 -58.93
N LEU A 297 46.90 100.75 -59.02
CA LEU A 297 48.25 100.54 -59.55
C LEU A 297 48.37 100.92 -61.03
N THR A 298 47.38 100.57 -61.86
CA THR A 298 47.37 100.95 -63.28
C THR A 298 47.21 102.46 -63.46
N GLN A 299 46.35 103.11 -62.68
CA GLN A 299 46.21 104.56 -62.65
C GLN A 299 47.51 105.24 -62.19
N ASN A 300 48.14 104.75 -61.13
CA ASN A 300 49.40 105.29 -60.62
C ASN A 300 50.53 105.18 -61.66
N ARG A 301 50.62 104.05 -62.37
CA ARG A 301 51.54 103.89 -63.51
C ARG A 301 51.25 104.88 -64.62
N SER A 302 49.98 105.04 -65.02
CA SER A 302 49.57 105.98 -66.08
C SER A 302 49.92 107.42 -65.71
N LEU A 303 49.62 107.85 -64.48
CA LEU A 303 49.95 109.18 -63.98
C LEU A 303 51.48 109.40 -63.91
N THR A 304 52.23 108.39 -63.48
CA THR A 304 53.71 108.45 -63.44
C THR A 304 54.28 108.62 -64.85
N GLU A 305 53.71 107.94 -65.85
CA GLU A 305 54.14 108.06 -67.24
C GLU A 305 53.78 109.44 -67.82
N GLN A 306 52.57 109.94 -67.55
CA GLN A 306 52.19 111.30 -67.93
C GLN A 306 53.12 112.34 -67.31
N LEU A 307 53.47 112.18 -66.04
CA LEU A 307 54.40 113.07 -65.33
C LEU A 307 55.77 113.05 -66.02
N ARG A 308 56.29 111.86 -66.38
CA ARG A 308 57.55 111.73 -67.15
C ARG A 308 57.48 112.42 -68.51
N CYS A 309 56.39 112.27 -69.26
CA CYS A 309 56.23 112.95 -70.55
C CYS A 309 56.24 114.48 -70.39
N VAL A 310 55.54 115.01 -69.39
CA VAL A 310 55.53 116.47 -69.11
C VAL A 310 56.90 116.96 -68.65
N GLU A 311 57.61 116.20 -67.81
CA GLU A 311 58.98 116.53 -67.40
C GLU A 311 59.96 116.51 -68.59
N HIS A 312 59.80 115.54 -69.48
CA HIS A 312 60.59 115.46 -70.71
C HIS A 312 60.33 116.68 -71.59
N GLN A 313 59.06 117.00 -71.86
CA GLN A 313 58.66 118.17 -72.64
C GLN A 313 59.14 119.48 -72.00
N ARG A 314 59.08 119.59 -70.67
CA ARG A 314 59.64 120.74 -69.92
C ARG A 314 61.14 120.89 -70.19
N THR A 315 61.86 119.76 -70.19
CA THR A 315 63.31 119.72 -70.41
C THR A 315 63.67 120.07 -71.86
N GLU A 316 62.93 119.52 -72.83
CA GLU A 316 63.08 119.87 -74.25
C GLU A 316 62.83 121.36 -74.47
N LEU A 317 61.69 121.90 -74.02
CA LEU A 317 61.35 123.32 -74.13
C LEU A 317 62.39 124.21 -73.42
N HIS A 318 62.89 123.78 -72.26
CA HIS A 318 63.94 124.49 -71.56
C HIS A 318 65.23 124.53 -72.40
N ASN A 319 65.62 123.44 -73.03
CA ASN A 319 66.79 123.36 -73.91
C ASN A 319 66.59 124.21 -75.17
N THR A 320 65.40 124.17 -75.81
CA THR A 320 65.11 125.02 -76.97
C THR A 320 65.19 126.50 -76.60
N LEU A 321 64.66 126.86 -75.44
CA LEU A 321 64.75 128.22 -74.92
C LEU A 321 66.19 128.61 -74.58
N GLN A 322 67.04 127.65 -74.19
CA GLN A 322 68.47 127.89 -74.02
C GLN A 322 69.19 128.13 -75.36
N GLU A 323 68.95 127.28 -76.35
CA GLU A 323 69.52 127.38 -77.71
C GLU A 323 69.16 128.70 -78.39
N LEU A 324 67.89 129.11 -78.29
CA LEU A 324 67.41 130.40 -78.83
C LEU A 324 68.07 131.61 -78.16
N ARG A 325 68.51 131.47 -76.91
CA ARG A 325 69.28 132.50 -76.20
C ARG A 325 70.79 132.41 -76.48
N GLY A 326 71.25 131.43 -77.26
CA GLY A 326 72.67 131.15 -77.49
C GLY A 326 73.22 130.09 -76.53
N ASN A 327 73.87 129.07 -77.11
CA ASN A 327 74.48 127.95 -76.36
C ASN A 327 75.73 128.38 -75.59
N ILE A 328 76.50 129.31 -76.15
CA ILE A 328 77.62 129.91 -75.46
C ILE A 328 77.08 131.19 -74.84
N ARG A 329 76.93 131.17 -73.52
CA ARG A 329 76.57 132.37 -72.77
C ARG A 329 77.81 132.96 -72.15
N VAL A 330 78.16 134.17 -72.58
CA VAL A 330 79.27 134.91 -71.99
C VAL A 330 78.67 135.73 -70.86
N TYR A 331 79.01 135.35 -69.63
CA TYR A 331 78.65 136.13 -68.46
C TYR A 331 79.84 136.98 -68.04
N CYS A 332 79.63 138.28 -67.82
CA CYS A 332 80.64 139.12 -67.23
C CYS A 332 80.44 139.20 -65.72
N ARG A 333 81.25 138.47 -64.97
CA ARG A 333 81.26 138.60 -63.51
C ARG A 333 82.24 139.68 -63.09
N VAL A 334 81.75 140.92 -62.99
CA VAL A 334 82.52 142.04 -62.44
C VAL A 334 82.69 141.85 -60.93
N ARG A 335 83.93 141.99 -60.42
CA ARG A 335 84.22 142.04 -58.98
C ARG A 335 84.21 143.51 -58.50
N PRO A 336 83.73 143.84 -57.29
CA PRO A 336 83.70 145.21 -56.78
C PRO A 336 85.10 145.84 -56.61
N VAL A 337 85.25 147.15 -56.91
CA VAL A 337 86.50 147.93 -56.73
C VAL A 337 86.81 148.24 -55.26
N GLN A 338 88.09 148.28 -54.88
CA GLN A 338 88.55 148.72 -53.55
C GLN A 338 88.67 150.26 -53.48
N ARG A 339 88.27 150.84 -52.34
CA ARG A 339 88.19 152.30 -52.13
C ARG A 339 89.57 152.97 -52.31
N GLY A 340 89.64 153.96 -53.20
CA GLY A 340 90.80 154.84 -53.40
C GLY A 340 91.50 154.69 -54.74
N SER A 341 91.08 153.75 -55.59
CA SER A 341 91.61 153.57 -56.95
C SER A 341 90.56 153.93 -57.99
N ASP A 342 90.95 154.74 -58.98
CA ASP A 342 90.06 155.14 -60.08
C ASP A 342 89.70 153.91 -60.93
N CYS A 343 88.39 153.69 -61.13
CA CYS A 343 87.86 152.54 -61.85
C CYS A 343 88.09 152.71 -63.35
N ALA A 344 88.94 151.88 -63.95
CA ALA A 344 89.24 151.90 -65.38
C ALA A 344 88.09 151.35 -66.27
N LEU A 345 87.01 150.88 -65.64
CA LEU A 345 85.86 150.24 -66.26
C LEU A 345 84.66 151.16 -66.19
N ASP A 346 84.19 151.58 -67.36
CA ASP A 346 82.94 152.32 -67.50
C ASP A 346 81.83 151.34 -67.90
N LEU A 347 80.85 151.18 -67.01
CA LEU A 347 79.69 150.28 -67.12
C LEU A 347 78.44 151.13 -67.38
N SER A 348 78.49 151.93 -68.44
CA SER A 348 77.41 152.86 -68.78
C SER A 348 76.14 152.15 -69.28
N GLU A 349 76.23 150.90 -69.74
CA GLU A 349 75.10 150.07 -70.24
C GLU A 349 75.10 148.65 -69.63
N GLN A 350 73.91 148.04 -69.49
CA GLN A 350 73.69 146.83 -68.68
C GLN A 350 74.35 145.54 -69.23
N ASP A 351 74.62 145.50 -70.54
CA ASP A 351 75.19 144.35 -71.26
C ASP A 351 76.46 144.73 -72.04
N LYS A 352 77.03 145.92 -71.76
CA LYS A 352 78.28 146.38 -72.36
C LYS A 352 79.21 146.97 -71.32
N MET A 353 80.48 146.65 -71.45
CA MET A 353 81.53 147.12 -70.56
C MET A 353 82.63 147.73 -71.41
N SER A 354 82.91 149.00 -71.18
CA SER A 354 84.06 149.68 -71.77
C SER A 354 85.25 149.62 -70.82
N LEU A 355 86.32 148.96 -71.26
CA LEU A 355 87.62 149.00 -70.61
C LEU A 355 88.46 150.12 -71.23
N THR A 356 88.72 151.16 -70.44
CA THR A 356 89.56 152.30 -70.84
C THR A 356 91.00 152.02 -70.44
N THR A 357 91.89 151.89 -71.43
CA THR A 357 93.32 151.65 -71.20
C THR A 357 94.11 152.80 -71.82
N GLY A 358 94.46 153.80 -71.01
CA GLY A 358 95.11 155.01 -71.51
C GLY A 358 94.15 155.86 -72.34
N PHE A 359 94.43 156.02 -73.64
CA PHE A 359 93.62 156.85 -74.56
C PHE A 359 92.71 156.03 -75.49
N GLU A 360 92.66 154.70 -75.32
CA GLU A 360 91.83 153.80 -76.11
C GLU A 360 90.74 153.17 -75.22
N SER A 361 89.49 153.15 -75.70
CA SER A 361 88.34 152.54 -75.02
C SER A 361 87.87 151.31 -75.80
N HIS A 362 87.90 150.13 -75.18
CA HIS A 362 87.43 148.88 -75.79
C HIS A 362 86.10 148.48 -75.17
N ALA A 363 85.04 148.48 -75.99
CA ALA A 363 83.72 148.00 -75.58
C ALA A 363 83.58 146.49 -75.80
N PHE A 364 83.25 145.77 -74.74
CA PHE A 364 82.85 144.35 -74.76
C PHE A 364 81.35 144.24 -74.53
N SER A 365 80.71 143.24 -75.12
CA SER A 365 79.31 142.89 -74.87
C SER A 365 79.20 141.46 -74.35
N PHE A 366 78.24 141.20 -73.47
CA PHE A 366 78.01 139.91 -72.82
C PHE A 366 76.51 139.71 -72.57
N ASP A 367 76.07 138.46 -72.34
CA ASP A 367 74.64 138.13 -72.27
C ASP A 367 74.01 138.46 -70.90
N LYS A 368 74.82 138.52 -69.84
CA LYS A 368 74.42 138.91 -68.48
C LYS A 368 75.60 139.16 -67.53
#